data_AF-A0A1U7GLY2-F1
#
_entry.id   AF-A0A1U7GLY2-F1
#
_cell.length_a   1.000
_cell.length_b   1.000
_cell.length_c   1.000
_cell.angle_alpha   90.00
_cell.angle_beta   90.00
_cell.angle_gamma   90.00
#
_symmetry.space_group_name_H-M   'P 1'
#
loop_
_entity.id
_entity.type
_entity.pdbx_description
1 polymer ?
#
loop_
_entity_poly.entity_id
_entity_poly.type
_entity_poly.pdbx_seq_one_letter_code
_entity_poly.pdbx_strand_id
1 'polypeptide(L)' 'MTQLPDLDDSFLDDPFHGAAWAAFAELYRETGGMPDSEATRIRAYRIYEEELAGKNREKTITSKEAP' A
#
# COMPACT_ATOMS: atom_id res chain seq x y z
N MET A 1 8.59 2.70 33.77
CA MET A 1 7.95 3.33 32.59
C MET A 1 8.73 2.90 31.37
N THR A 2 8.34 1.78 30.76
CA THR A 2 8.88 1.39 29.46
C THR A 2 8.09 2.19 28.44
N GLN A 3 8.69 3.27 27.95
CA GLN A 3 8.14 4.04 26.85
C GLN A 3 8.13 3.09 25.64
N LEU A 4 6.94 2.56 25.31
CA LEU A 4 6.72 1.94 24.00
C LEU A 4 7.16 3.00 22.98
N PRO A 5 8.00 2.64 21.98
CA PRO A 5 8.32 3.58 20.93
C PRO A 5 6.98 4.09 20.42
N ASP A 6 6.86 5.42 20.36
CA ASP A 6 5.78 6.09 19.68
C ASP A 6 5.68 5.37 18.33
N LEU A 7 4.68 4.51 18.17
CA LEU A 7 4.33 3.88 16.89
C LEU A 7 3.71 5.03 16.11
N ASP A 8 4.61 5.94 15.75
CA ASP A 8 4.41 7.16 15.03
C ASP A 8 3.51 6.80 13.85
N ASP A 9 2.42 7.55 13.67
CA ASP A 9 1.41 7.37 12.62
C ASP A 9 2.05 7.07 11.25
N SER A 10 3.30 7.46 11.04
CA SER A 10 4.26 7.00 10.02
C SER A 10 4.21 5.50 9.65
N PHE A 11 3.98 4.56 10.58
CA PHE A 11 3.87 3.13 10.24
C PHE A 11 2.57 2.84 9.47
N LEU A 12 1.46 3.45 9.86
CA LEU A 12 0.16 3.29 9.17
C LEU A 12 0.01 4.21 7.95
N ASP A 13 0.75 5.32 7.93
CA ASP A 13 0.79 6.28 6.82
C ASP A 13 1.65 5.80 5.64
N ASP A 14 2.43 4.73 5.79
CA ASP A 14 3.12 4.16 4.65
C ASP A 14 2.07 3.54 3.69
N PRO A 15 1.94 4.05 2.45
CA PRO A 15 0.95 3.57 1.49
C PRO A 15 1.11 2.07 1.19
N PHE A 16 2.28 1.51 1.50
CA PHE A 16 2.54 0.10 1.38
C PHE A 16 1.67 -0.77 2.30
N HIS A 17 1.28 -0.31 3.49
CA HIS A 17 0.43 -1.11 4.38
C HIS A 17 -0.97 -1.30 3.82
N GLY A 18 -1.53 -0.26 3.17
CA GLY A 18 -2.79 -0.36 2.44
C GLY A 18 -2.68 -1.37 1.28
N ALA A 19 -1.59 -1.27 0.51
CA ALA A 19 -1.32 -2.20 -0.58
C ALA A 19 -1.12 -3.65 -0.09
N ALA A 20 -0.44 -3.84 1.05
CA ALA A 20 -0.22 -5.14 1.66
C ALA A 20 -1.52 -5.79 2.13
N TRP A 21 -2.42 -5.01 2.74
CA TRP A 21 -3.71 -5.52 3.17
C TRP A 21 -4.61 -5.88 1.98
N ALA A 22 -4.62 -5.05 0.93
CA ALA A 22 -5.34 -5.34 -0.31
C ALA A 22 -4.82 -6.64 -0.96
N ALA A 23 -3.51 -6.77 -1.10
CA ALA A 23 -2.86 -7.97 -1.64
C ALA A 23 -3.22 -9.23 -0.84
N PHE A 24 -3.18 -9.15 0.49
CA PHE A 24 -3.55 -10.26 1.36
C PHE A 24 -5.01 -10.67 1.15
N ALA A 25 -5.93 -9.70 1.15
CA ALA A 25 -7.36 -9.98 0.99
C ALA A 25 -7.68 -10.60 -0.38
N GLU A 26 -7.03 -10.14 -1.45
CA GLU A 26 -7.18 -10.75 -2.78
C GLU A 26 -6.67 -12.19 -2.80
N LEU A 27 -5.44 -12.44 -2.35
CA LEU A 27 -4.86 -13.77 -2.37
C LEU A 27 -5.61 -14.75 -1.46
N TYR A 28 -6.12 -14.28 -0.32
CA TYR A 28 -6.97 -15.08 0.56
C TYR A 28 -8.25 -15.51 -0.14
N ARG A 29 -8.88 -14.62 -0.91
CA ARG A 29 -10.07 -14.93 -1.71
C ARG A 29 -9.77 -15.88 -2.87
N GLU A 30 -8.64 -15.70 -3.55
CA GLU A 30 -8.23 -16.53 -4.69
C GLU A 30 -7.86 -17.96 -4.25
N THR A 31 -7.17 -18.10 -3.12
CA THR A 31 -6.66 -19.40 -2.64
C THR A 31 -7.63 -20.11 -1.69
N GLY A 32 -8.60 -19.40 -1.11
CA GLY A 32 -9.53 -19.94 -0.12
C GLY A 32 -8.87 -20.27 1.23
N GLY A 33 -7.66 -19.77 1.45
CA GLY A 33 -6.85 -20.06 2.63
C GLY A 33 -5.80 -18.99 2.91
N MET A 34 -4.99 -19.21 3.94
CA MET A 34 -3.93 -18.26 4.33
C MET A 34 -2.91 -18.12 3.19
N PRO A 35 -2.76 -16.93 2.59
CA PRO A 35 -1.84 -16.74 1.49
C PRO A 35 -0.39 -16.77 1.97
N ASP A 36 0.49 -17.17 1.07
CA ASP A 36 1.92 -17.14 1.32
C ASP A 36 2.41 -15.69 1.54
N SER A 37 3.37 -15.53 2.45
CA SER A 37 3.89 -14.22 2.85
C SER A 37 4.69 -13.56 1.73
N GLU A 38 5.42 -14.35 0.93
CA GLU A 38 6.18 -13.83 -0.20
C GLU A 38 5.25 -13.47 -1.37
N ALA A 39 4.25 -14.30 -1.67
CA ALA A 39 3.21 -13.99 -2.64
C ALA A 39 2.45 -12.70 -2.28
N THR A 40 2.09 -12.55 -1.01
CA THR A 40 1.44 -11.34 -0.49
C THR A 40 2.34 -10.12 -0.66
N ARG A 41 3.63 -10.23 -0.33
CA ARG A 41 4.59 -9.13 -0.48
C ARG A 41 4.79 -8.72 -1.94
N ILE A 42 4.94 -9.69 -2.85
CA ILE A 42 5.10 -9.41 -4.29
C ILE A 42 3.88 -8.67 -4.83
N ARG A 43 2.67 -9.10 -4.46
CA ARG A 43 1.44 -8.47 -4.92
C ARG A 43 1.24 -7.09 -4.27
N ALA A 44 1.61 -6.93 -3.01
CA ALA A 44 1.61 -5.64 -2.33
C ALA A 44 2.49 -4.61 -3.03
N TYR A 45 3.70 -4.99 -3.45
CA TYR A 45 4.58 -4.08 -4.20
C TYR A 45 3.96 -3.64 -5.52
N ARG A 46 3.31 -4.54 -6.26
CA ARG A 46 2.62 -4.18 -7.51
C ARG A 46 1.52 -3.16 -7.28
N ILE A 47 0.64 -3.42 -6.31
CA ILE A 47 -0.45 -2.51 -5.96
C ILE A 47 0.12 -1.15 -5.52
N TYR A 48 1.17 -1.15 -4.70
CA TYR A 48 1.83 0.07 -4.26
C TYR A 48 2.40 0.90 -5.43
N GLU A 49 3.06 0.25 -6.40
CA GLU A 49 3.59 0.91 -7.59
C GLU A 49 2.48 1.47 -8.48
N GLU A 50 1.37 0.76 -8.64
CA GLU A 50 0.19 1.21 -9.40
C GLU A 50 -0.45 2.45 -8.75
N GLU A 51 -0.63 2.43 -7.43
CA GLU A 51 -1.15 3.55 -6.65
C GLU A 51 -0.22 4.77 -6.73
N LEU A 52 1.10 4.56 -6.66
CA LEU A 52 2.09 5.62 -6.80
C LEU A 52 2.08 6.21 -8.22
N ALA A 53 1.95 5.37 -9.24
CA ALA A 53 1.81 5.79 -10.63
C ALA A 53 0.51 6.60 -10.85
N GLY A 54 -0.60 6.19 -10.23
CA GLY A 54 -1.86 6.92 -10.23
C GLY A 54 -1.70 8.33 -9.64
N LYS A 55 -1.17 8.43 -8.43
CA LYS A 55 -0.92 9.71 -7.73
C LYS A 55 0.01 10.64 -8.52
N ASN A 56 1.05 10.09 -9.16
CA ASN A 56 1.95 10.88 -10.00
C ASN A 56 1.27 11.43 -11.27
N ARG A 57 0.34 10.65 -11.86
CA ARG A 57 -0.47 11.13 -12.99
C ARG A 57 -1.41 12.26 -12.56
N GLU A 58 -2.09 12.11 -11.43
CA GLU A 58 -3.00 13.13 -10.88
C GLU A 58 -2.29 14.47 -10.61
N LYS A 59 -1.07 14.42 -10.05
CA LYS A 59 -0.22 15.61 -9.84
C LYS A 59 0.18 16.31 -11.15
N THR A 60 0.41 15.54 -12.21
CA THR A 60 0.79 16.07 -13.53
C THR A 60 -0.38 16.79 -14.20
N ILE A 61 -1.61 16.29 -14.01
CA ILE A 61 -2.82 16.87 -14.60
C ILE A 61 -3.21 18.16 -13.89
N THR A 62 -3.18 18.17 -12.55
CA THR A 62 -3.49 19.36 -11.74
C THR A 62 -2.48 20.49 -11.90
N SER A 63 -1.22 20.19 -12.24
CA SER A 63 -0.20 21.20 -12.54
C SER A 63 -0.35 21.85 -13.94
N LYS A 64 -1.23 21.33 -14.80
CA LYS A 64 -1.52 21.88 -16.14
C LYS A 64 -2.74 22.80 -16.19
N GLU A 65 -3.46 22.97 -15.08
CA GLU A 65 -4.64 23.85 -14.95
C GLU A 65 -4.40 25.03 -13.98
N ALA A 66 -3.23 25.65 -14.02
CA ALA A 66 -2.99 26.94 -13.37
C ALA A 66 -2.98 28.06 -14.44
N PRO A 67 -3.95 29.00 -14.43
CA PRO A 67 -3.93 30.22 -15.26
C PRO A 67 -2.90 31.25 -14.79
#